data_AF-A0A843Y818-F1
#
_entry.id   AF-A0A843Y818-F1
#
_cell.length_a   1.000
_cell.length_b   1.000
_cell.length_c   1.000
_cell.angle_alpha   90.00
_cell.angle_beta   90.00
_cell.angle_gamma   90.00
#
_symmetry.space_group_name_H-M   'P 1'
#
loop_
_entity.id
_entity.type
_entity.pdbx_description
1 polymer ?
#
loop_
_entity_poly.entity_id
_entity_poly.type
_entity_poly.pdbx_seq_one_letter_code
_entity_poly.pdbx_strand_id
1 'polypeptide(L)'
;MEQIEELQARILAAMDRIASGVNTLEARQEAAAAATPNAELEQALDEERTVNAQLEERLRLLRGRLDEVETAAEEAAAAGGGADAETIAALEAEVQLLRNEVGNTAERDALRLEVGRLKGALEGAQNEAASAKEHCETMEAEAARLRSELEIALEAAAPGPEPVISEVDFAALEAERNRLKGELETAQASITASAAQVAEVQAQVDAATAEAEAAKAATAQMQAEASEAQEALAEADGKIQAAEAAAQAQVAAAQQEAETAKATLAEVQAELEAKLQAAAEAVEAAPAPAPVLPVQDDETLIKLDQELTTLRAANDQLVQSNAALRAANAEGVGDPALINAALEAEVQGLRAANATDRAEMSAVIARLEPLLANADTLPATDLPQVEEE
;
A
#
# COMPACT_ATOMS: atom_id res chain seq x y z
N MET A 1 -18.20 -31.32 -84.38
CA MET A 1 -17.73 -29.92 -84.45
C MET A 1 -18.54 -29.07 -83.48
N GLU A 2 -19.88 -29.07 -83.54
CA GLU A 2 -20.77 -28.33 -82.62
C GLU A 2 -20.56 -28.65 -81.11
N GLN A 3 -20.40 -29.92 -80.73
CA GLN A 3 -20.16 -30.30 -79.32
C GLN A 3 -18.85 -29.73 -78.75
N ILE A 4 -17.84 -29.50 -79.60
CA ILE A 4 -16.56 -28.93 -79.17
C ILE A 4 -16.72 -27.41 -78.96
N GLU A 5 -17.49 -26.74 -79.82
CA GLU A 5 -17.80 -25.31 -79.69
C GLU A 5 -18.65 -25.05 -78.44
N GLU A 6 -19.61 -25.92 -78.12
CA GLU A 6 -20.43 -25.83 -76.91
C GLU A 6 -19.59 -26.05 -75.63
N LEU A 7 -18.67 -27.02 -75.65
CA LEU A 7 -17.70 -27.22 -74.56
C LEU A 7 -16.77 -26.02 -74.39
N GLN A 8 -16.29 -25.42 -75.48
CA GLN A 8 -15.45 -24.22 -75.43
C GLN A 8 -16.21 -23.02 -74.86
N ALA A 9 -17.46 -22.79 -75.27
CA ALA A 9 -18.30 -21.72 -74.73
C ALA A 9 -18.56 -21.90 -73.22
N ARG A 10 -18.78 -23.14 -72.78
CA ARG A 10 -18.99 -23.46 -71.37
C ARG A 10 -17.73 -23.28 -70.53
N ILE A 11 -16.56 -23.63 -71.07
CA ILE A 11 -15.28 -23.42 -70.39
C ILE A 11 -14.98 -21.92 -70.26
N LEU A 12 -15.21 -21.12 -71.31
CA LEU A 12 -15.04 -19.66 -71.26
C LEU A 12 -15.95 -19.03 -70.20
N ALA A 13 -17.24 -19.40 -70.17
CA ALA A 13 -18.16 -18.91 -69.16
C ALA A 13 -17.79 -19.33 -67.72
N ALA A 14 -17.24 -20.54 -67.55
CA ALA A 14 -16.73 -21.01 -66.26
C ALA A 14 -15.48 -20.22 -65.84
N MET A 15 -14.58 -19.92 -66.77
CA MET A 15 -13.38 -19.13 -66.51
C MET A 15 -13.73 -17.68 -66.12
N ASP A 16 -14.69 -17.05 -66.81
CA ASP A 16 -15.15 -15.70 -66.47
C ASP A 16 -15.81 -15.66 -65.08
N ARG A 17 -16.60 -16.69 -64.74
CA ARG A 17 -17.20 -16.81 -63.41
C ARG A 17 -16.14 -17.02 -62.32
N ILE A 18 -15.12 -17.84 -62.58
CA ILE A 18 -13.98 -18.02 -61.66
C ILE A 18 -13.21 -16.71 -61.50
N ALA A 19 -12.91 -16.00 -62.59
CA ALA A 19 -12.23 -14.70 -62.54
C ALA A 19 -13.02 -13.66 -61.72
N SER A 20 -14.34 -13.61 -61.90
CA SER A 20 -15.20 -12.76 -61.08
C SER A 20 -15.22 -13.19 -59.60
N GLY A 21 -15.22 -14.49 -59.32
CA GLY A 21 -15.18 -15.05 -57.97
C GLY A 21 -13.87 -14.73 -57.25
N VAL A 22 -12.73 -14.83 -57.96
CA VAL A 22 -11.41 -14.44 -57.44
C VAL A 22 -11.38 -12.96 -57.12
N ASN A 23 -11.85 -12.09 -58.02
CA ASN A 23 -11.93 -10.65 -57.74
C ASN A 23 -12.82 -10.33 -56.52
N THR A 24 -13.93 -11.07 -56.32
CA THR A 24 -14.77 -10.87 -55.12
C THR A 24 -14.11 -11.37 -53.83
N LEU A 25 -13.32 -12.45 -53.90
CA LEU A 25 -12.57 -12.96 -52.77
C LEU A 25 -11.41 -12.04 -52.41
N GLU A 26 -10.69 -11.52 -53.41
CA GLU A 26 -9.64 -10.51 -53.22
C GLU A 26 -10.23 -9.24 -52.59
N ALA A 27 -11.36 -8.73 -53.09
CA ALA A 27 -12.02 -7.56 -52.48
C ALA A 27 -12.51 -7.82 -51.05
N ARG A 28 -12.97 -9.04 -50.73
CA ARG A 28 -13.40 -9.42 -49.38
C ARG A 28 -12.21 -9.63 -48.44
N GLN A 29 -11.09 -10.12 -48.96
CA GLN A 29 -9.84 -10.30 -48.23
C GLN A 29 -9.17 -8.94 -47.95
N GLU A 30 -9.21 -8.00 -48.89
CA GLU A 30 -8.80 -6.61 -48.68
C GLU A 30 -9.72 -5.89 -47.68
N ALA A 31 -11.04 -6.11 -47.73
CA ALA A 31 -11.97 -5.56 -46.74
C ALA A 31 -11.78 -6.15 -45.32
N ALA A 32 -11.43 -7.43 -45.21
CA ALA A 32 -11.10 -8.07 -43.94
C ALA A 32 -9.73 -7.64 -43.39
N ALA A 33 -8.75 -7.38 -44.27
CA ALA A 33 -7.46 -6.80 -43.90
C ALA A 33 -7.56 -5.31 -43.53
N ALA A 34 -8.55 -4.59 -44.09
CA ALA A 34 -8.86 -3.21 -43.75
C ALA A 34 -9.80 -3.06 -42.55
N ALA A 35 -10.44 -4.15 -42.10
CA ALA A 35 -11.16 -4.18 -40.84
C ALA A 35 -10.13 -4.02 -39.72
N THR A 36 -10.25 -2.92 -38.99
CA THR A 36 -9.39 -2.44 -37.90
C THR A 36 -9.58 -3.05 -36.48
N PRO A 37 -10.34 -4.14 -36.20
CA PRO A 37 -10.47 -4.61 -34.82
C PRO A 37 -9.13 -5.03 -34.20
N ASN A 38 -8.21 -5.58 -35.00
CA ASN A 38 -6.90 -6.01 -34.49
C ASN A 38 -5.97 -4.82 -34.17
N ALA A 39 -6.05 -3.73 -34.93
CA ALA A 39 -5.22 -2.55 -34.68
C ALA A 39 -5.69 -1.77 -33.46
N GLU A 40 -7.00 -1.67 -33.24
CA GLU A 40 -7.59 -1.05 -32.04
C GLU A 40 -7.31 -1.89 -30.79
N LEU A 41 -7.38 -3.22 -30.90
CA LEU A 41 -7.01 -4.13 -29.80
C LEU A 41 -5.51 -4.12 -29.51
N GLU A 42 -4.64 -4.12 -30.52
CA GLU A 42 -3.19 -3.99 -30.34
C GLU A 42 -2.83 -2.66 -29.68
N GLN A 43 -3.47 -1.56 -30.10
CA GLN A 43 -3.30 -0.26 -29.46
C GLN A 43 -3.75 -0.26 -28.00
N ALA A 44 -4.91 -0.83 -27.70
CA ALA A 44 -5.40 -0.95 -26.32
C ALA A 44 -4.47 -1.82 -25.45
N LEU A 45 -3.91 -2.89 -26.02
CA LEU A 45 -2.96 -3.78 -25.34
C LEU A 45 -1.63 -3.08 -25.05
N ASP A 46 -1.14 -2.26 -25.97
CA ASP A 46 0.09 -1.49 -25.78
C ASP A 46 -0.09 -0.34 -24.79
N GLU A 47 -1.27 0.30 -24.77
CA GLU A 47 -1.66 1.27 -23.73
C GLU A 47 -1.71 0.61 -22.35
N GLU A 48 -2.36 -0.55 -22.22
CA GLU A 48 -2.41 -1.37 -20.99
C GLU A 48 -1.01 -1.77 -20.50
N ARG A 49 -0.13 -2.23 -21.39
CA ARG A 49 1.27 -2.57 -21.05
C ARG A 49 2.05 -1.37 -20.54
N THR A 50 1.81 -0.19 -21.13
CA THR A 50 2.48 1.04 -20.72
C THR A 50 2.00 1.48 -19.33
N VAL A 51 0.70 1.38 -19.05
CA VAL A 51 0.13 1.66 -17.72
C VAL A 51 0.65 0.66 -16.68
N ASN A 52 0.70 -0.64 -17.01
CA ASN A 52 1.26 -1.66 -16.11
C ASN A 52 2.74 -1.41 -15.81
N ALA A 53 3.55 -1.06 -16.80
CA ALA A 53 4.96 -0.72 -16.57
C ALA A 53 5.12 0.50 -15.62
N GLN A 54 4.26 1.51 -15.77
CA GLN A 54 4.25 2.67 -14.87
C GLN A 54 3.80 2.31 -13.45
N LEU A 55 2.83 1.40 -13.30
CA LEU A 55 2.39 0.89 -12.01
C LEU A 55 3.48 0.06 -11.33
N GLU A 56 4.17 -0.82 -12.08
CA GLU A 56 5.30 -1.60 -11.57
C GLU A 56 6.45 -0.70 -11.11
N GLU A 57 6.76 0.37 -11.86
CA GLU A 57 7.77 1.35 -11.45
C GLU A 57 7.34 2.11 -10.19
N ARG A 58 6.06 2.52 -10.10
CA ARG A 58 5.51 3.16 -8.90
C ARG A 58 5.51 2.23 -7.70
N LEU A 59 5.16 0.96 -7.87
CA LEU A 59 5.21 -0.07 -6.83
C LEU A 59 6.64 -0.35 -6.38
N ARG A 60 7.60 -0.41 -7.29
CA ARG A 60 9.02 -0.54 -6.97
C ARG A 60 9.51 0.66 -6.16
N LEU A 61 9.09 1.87 -6.52
CA LEU A 61 9.50 3.10 -5.83
C LEU A 61 8.84 3.21 -4.45
N LEU A 62 7.58 2.79 -4.32
CA LEU A 62 6.88 2.67 -3.03
C LEU A 62 7.53 1.63 -2.13
N ARG A 63 7.88 0.44 -2.66
CA ARG A 63 8.62 -0.59 -1.90
C ARG A 63 9.97 -0.07 -1.43
N GLY A 64 10.73 0.58 -2.31
CA GLY A 64 12.01 1.18 -1.93
C GLY A 64 11.89 2.23 -0.82
N ARG A 65 10.84 3.06 -0.87
CA ARG A 65 10.55 4.02 0.21
C ARG A 65 10.14 3.34 1.51
N LEU A 66 9.40 2.25 1.43
CA LEU A 66 8.98 1.48 2.60
C LEU A 66 10.19 0.81 3.27
N ASP A 67 11.10 0.23 2.48
CA ASP A 67 12.37 -0.32 2.96
C ASP A 67 13.26 0.79 3.58
N GLU A 68 13.33 1.98 2.97
CA GLU A 68 14.07 3.14 3.51
C GLU A 68 13.48 3.62 4.85
N VAL A 69 12.15 3.63 4.98
CA VAL A 69 11.47 4.00 6.22
C VAL A 69 11.64 2.93 7.29
N GLU A 70 11.57 1.65 6.93
CA GLU A 70 11.76 0.52 7.84
C GLU A 70 13.20 0.50 8.37
N THR A 71 14.19 0.68 7.49
CA THR A 71 15.61 0.80 7.90
C THR A 71 15.86 2.03 8.76
N ALA A 72 15.26 3.19 8.44
CA ALA A 72 15.36 4.38 9.29
C ALA A 72 14.69 4.19 10.66
N ALA A 73 13.57 3.46 10.73
CA ALA A 73 12.89 3.13 11.98
C ALA A 73 13.70 2.14 12.83
N GLU A 74 14.34 1.14 12.21
CA GLU A 74 15.26 0.21 12.88
C GLU A 74 16.52 0.92 13.40
N GLU A 75 17.09 1.84 12.63
CA GLU A 75 18.23 2.66 13.03
C GLU A 75 17.88 3.63 14.18
N ALA A 76 16.69 4.25 14.14
CA ALA A 76 16.18 5.07 15.22
C ALA A 76 15.93 4.27 16.50
N ALA A 77 15.39 3.05 16.38
CA ALA A 77 15.21 2.13 17.50
C ALA A 77 16.55 1.66 18.10
N ALA A 78 17.57 1.45 17.26
CA ALA A 78 18.92 1.10 17.70
C ALA A 78 19.68 2.28 18.36
N ALA A 79 19.33 3.53 18.03
CA ALA A 79 19.96 4.73 18.58
C ALA A 79 19.46 5.13 19.99
N GLY A 80 18.46 4.43 20.54
CA GLY A 80 18.00 4.63 21.93
C GLY A 80 17.31 5.98 22.20
N GLY A 81 17.04 6.77 21.17
CA GLY A 81 16.13 7.91 21.24
C GLY A 81 14.72 7.42 20.94
N GLY A 82 13.80 7.58 21.89
CA GLY A 82 12.39 7.29 21.64
C GLY A 82 11.95 8.02 20.37
N ALA A 83 11.32 7.30 19.44
CA ALA A 83 10.91 7.85 18.16
C ALA A 83 10.16 9.16 18.38
N ASP A 84 10.66 10.24 17.80
CA ASP A 84 10.06 11.56 17.92
C ASP A 84 8.58 11.47 17.54
N ALA A 85 7.72 12.17 18.29
CA ALA A 85 6.26 12.13 18.08
C ALA A 85 5.87 12.51 16.63
N GLU A 86 6.73 13.25 15.94
CA GLU A 86 6.58 13.62 14.53
C GLU A 86 6.77 12.43 13.58
N THR A 87 7.73 11.54 13.87
CA THR A 87 7.98 10.32 13.08
C THR A 87 6.86 9.30 13.27
N ILE A 88 6.35 9.17 14.51
CA ILE A 88 5.20 8.32 14.81
C ILE A 88 3.94 8.88 14.13
N ALA A 89 3.70 10.20 14.20
CA ALA A 89 2.56 10.83 13.54
C ALA A 89 2.64 10.74 12.00
N ALA A 90 3.85 10.81 11.43
CA ALA A 90 4.06 10.62 9.98
C ALA A 90 3.74 9.18 9.55
N LEU A 91 4.23 8.18 10.30
CA LEU A 91 3.93 6.77 10.08
C LEU A 91 2.43 6.46 10.22
N GLU A 92 1.76 7.01 11.24
CA GLU A 92 0.32 6.88 11.41
C GLU A 92 -0.47 7.49 10.25
N ALA A 93 -0.06 8.65 9.75
CA ALA A 93 -0.70 9.30 8.60
C ALA A 93 -0.52 8.48 7.30
N GLU A 94 0.64 7.86 7.12
CA GLU A 94 0.93 7.00 5.96
C GLU A 94 0.15 5.68 6.02
N VAL A 95 0.07 5.06 7.20
CA VAL A 95 -0.80 3.87 7.44
C VAL A 95 -2.27 4.22 7.19
N GLN A 96 -2.71 5.42 7.57
CA GLN A 96 -4.08 5.87 7.32
C GLN A 96 -4.35 6.07 5.82
N LEU A 97 -3.38 6.58 5.05
CA LEU A 97 -3.47 6.67 3.59
C LEU A 97 -3.53 5.30 2.93
N LEU A 98 -2.64 4.39 3.30
CA LEU A 98 -2.65 3.00 2.79
C LEU A 98 -3.95 2.29 3.13
N ARG A 99 -4.51 2.50 4.32
CA ARG A 99 -5.80 1.93 4.72
C ARG A 99 -6.96 2.51 3.90
N ASN A 100 -6.89 3.79 3.50
CA ASN A 100 -7.86 4.42 2.61
C ASN A 100 -7.71 3.93 1.16
N GLU A 101 -6.48 3.72 0.67
CA GLU A 101 -6.20 3.18 -0.66
C GLU A 101 -6.60 1.70 -0.79
N VAL A 102 -6.30 0.87 0.21
CA VAL A 102 -6.79 -0.52 0.30
C VAL A 102 -8.31 -0.56 0.48
N GLY A 103 -8.88 0.45 1.17
CA GLY A 103 -10.32 0.66 1.27
C GLY A 103 -10.96 1.11 -0.05
N ASN A 104 -10.18 1.65 -0.99
CA ASN A 104 -10.65 2.04 -2.31
C ASN A 104 -10.77 0.82 -3.22
N THR A 105 -11.73 -0.04 -2.91
CA THR A 105 -12.01 -1.27 -3.67
C THR A 105 -12.76 -1.03 -4.98
N ALA A 106 -13.01 0.23 -5.35
CA ALA A 106 -13.81 0.61 -6.51
C ALA A 106 -13.24 0.02 -7.81
N GLU A 107 -11.93 0.01 -7.96
CA GLU A 107 -11.24 -0.52 -9.15
C GLU A 107 -11.34 -2.05 -9.22
N ARG A 108 -11.14 -2.76 -8.10
CA ARG A 108 -11.36 -4.21 -7.98
C ARG A 108 -12.81 -4.58 -8.28
N ASP A 109 -13.76 -3.80 -7.78
CA ASP A 109 -15.19 -4.05 -7.96
C ASP A 109 -15.62 -3.76 -9.41
N ALA A 110 -15.04 -2.75 -10.05
CA ALA A 110 -15.19 -2.49 -11.48
C ALA A 110 -14.63 -3.64 -12.34
N LEU A 111 -13.43 -4.14 -12.04
CA LEU A 111 -12.84 -5.29 -12.74
C LEU A 111 -13.68 -6.56 -12.58
N ARG A 112 -14.21 -6.83 -11.38
CA ARG A 112 -15.14 -7.94 -11.18
C ARG A 112 -16.41 -7.82 -12.02
N LEU A 113 -16.93 -6.61 -12.14
CA LEU A 113 -18.13 -6.35 -12.93
C LEU A 113 -17.86 -6.55 -14.43
N GLU A 114 -16.69 -6.12 -14.90
CA GLU A 114 -16.25 -6.32 -16.28
C GLU A 114 -16.00 -7.81 -16.59
N VAL A 115 -15.38 -8.56 -15.68
CA VAL A 115 -15.26 -10.03 -15.79
C VAL A 115 -16.64 -10.70 -15.86
N GLY A 116 -17.61 -10.20 -15.09
CA GLY A 116 -19.00 -10.67 -15.16
C GLY A 116 -19.63 -10.40 -16.52
N ARG A 117 -19.43 -9.19 -17.07
CA ARG A 117 -19.91 -8.80 -18.40
C ARG A 117 -19.30 -9.68 -19.50
N LEU A 118 -17.99 -9.90 -19.47
CA LEU A 118 -17.27 -10.73 -20.44
C LEU A 118 -17.72 -12.19 -20.39
N LYS A 119 -17.93 -12.75 -19.19
CA LYS A 119 -18.51 -14.10 -19.05
C LYS A 119 -19.90 -14.20 -19.66
N GLY A 120 -20.77 -13.22 -19.41
CA GLY A 120 -22.10 -13.18 -20.03
C GLY A 120 -22.03 -13.08 -21.56
N ALA A 121 -21.10 -12.29 -22.10
CA ALA A 121 -20.88 -12.19 -23.54
C ALA A 121 -20.37 -13.52 -24.14
N LEU A 122 -19.46 -14.21 -23.46
CA LEU A 122 -18.96 -15.52 -23.87
C LEU A 122 -20.06 -16.58 -23.89
N GLU A 123 -20.89 -16.63 -22.85
CA GLU A 123 -22.05 -17.54 -22.79
C GLU A 123 -23.05 -17.23 -23.93
N GLY A 124 -23.27 -15.94 -24.22
CA GLY A 124 -24.08 -15.51 -25.36
C GLY A 124 -23.54 -16.00 -26.71
N ALA A 125 -22.26 -15.76 -26.97
CA ALA A 125 -21.58 -16.20 -28.19
C ALA A 125 -21.57 -17.73 -28.34
N GLN A 126 -21.38 -18.48 -27.25
CA GLN A 126 -21.45 -19.94 -27.27
C GLN A 126 -22.85 -20.46 -27.63
N ASN A 127 -23.90 -19.82 -27.11
CA ASN A 127 -25.28 -20.18 -27.45
C ASN A 127 -25.61 -19.86 -28.91
N GLU A 128 -25.15 -18.72 -29.43
CA GLU A 128 -25.28 -18.36 -30.85
C GLU A 128 -24.53 -19.35 -31.76
N ALA A 129 -23.31 -19.74 -31.39
CA ALA A 129 -22.52 -20.74 -32.11
C ALA A 129 -23.21 -22.12 -32.13
N ALA A 130 -23.78 -22.54 -30.99
CA ALA A 130 -24.53 -23.79 -30.88
C ALA A 130 -25.78 -23.78 -31.78
N SER A 131 -26.52 -22.67 -31.79
CA SER A 131 -27.71 -22.51 -32.63
C SER A 131 -27.36 -22.48 -34.13
N ALA A 132 -26.29 -21.78 -34.51
CA ALA A 132 -25.81 -21.77 -35.89
C ALA A 132 -25.37 -23.17 -36.36
N LYS A 133 -24.70 -23.93 -35.48
CA LYS A 133 -24.30 -25.31 -35.77
C LYS A 133 -25.50 -26.24 -35.99
N GLU A 134 -26.51 -26.16 -35.13
CA GLU A 134 -27.75 -26.95 -35.27
C GLU A 134 -28.49 -26.61 -36.58
N HIS A 135 -28.47 -25.33 -36.98
CA HIS A 135 -29.02 -24.90 -38.27
C HIS A 135 -28.25 -25.48 -39.46
N CYS A 136 -26.90 -25.49 -39.42
CA CYS A 136 -26.07 -26.14 -40.44
C CYS A 136 -26.35 -27.65 -40.54
N GLU A 137 -26.40 -28.35 -39.41
CA GLU A 137 -26.69 -29.79 -39.37
C GLU A 137 -28.06 -30.10 -39.99
N THR A 138 -29.05 -29.23 -39.74
CA THR A 138 -30.39 -29.34 -40.35
C THR A 138 -30.34 -29.15 -41.87
N MET A 139 -29.63 -28.12 -42.35
CA MET A 139 -29.47 -27.85 -43.78
C MET A 139 -28.69 -28.97 -44.50
N GLU A 140 -27.67 -29.53 -43.85
CA GLU A 140 -26.91 -30.68 -44.37
C GLU A 140 -27.76 -31.93 -44.49
N ALA A 141 -28.61 -32.21 -43.50
CA ALA A 141 -29.56 -33.33 -43.55
C ALA A 141 -30.58 -33.17 -44.69
N GLU A 142 -31.09 -31.96 -44.91
CA GLU A 142 -32.00 -31.65 -46.01
C GLU A 142 -31.31 -31.77 -47.38
N ALA A 143 -30.08 -31.27 -47.51
CA ALA A 143 -29.28 -31.43 -48.72
C ALA A 143 -28.97 -32.92 -49.02
N ALA A 144 -28.69 -33.73 -48.01
CA ALA A 144 -28.47 -35.17 -48.16
C ALA A 144 -29.75 -35.89 -48.62
N ARG A 145 -30.91 -35.50 -48.08
CA ARG A 145 -32.21 -36.02 -48.50
C ARG A 145 -32.51 -35.68 -49.97
N LEU A 146 -32.35 -34.42 -50.36
CA LEU A 146 -32.57 -33.99 -51.75
C LEU A 146 -31.63 -34.71 -52.73
N ARG A 147 -30.37 -34.94 -52.34
CA ARG A 147 -29.43 -35.73 -53.15
C ARG A 147 -29.91 -37.17 -53.34
N SER A 148 -30.39 -37.82 -52.28
CA SER A 148 -30.94 -39.19 -52.37
C SER A 148 -32.20 -39.24 -53.22
N GLU A 149 -33.10 -38.26 -53.10
CA GLU A 149 -34.30 -38.15 -53.95
C GLU A 149 -33.94 -37.96 -55.43
N LEU A 150 -32.94 -37.12 -55.73
CA LEU A 150 -32.37 -36.95 -57.08
C LEU A 150 -31.73 -38.23 -57.63
N GLU A 151 -30.99 -38.95 -56.80
CA GLU A 151 -30.33 -40.20 -57.18
C GLU A 151 -31.37 -41.28 -57.51
N ILE A 152 -32.40 -41.42 -56.68
CA ILE A 152 -33.54 -42.33 -56.94
C ILE A 152 -34.27 -41.92 -58.23
N ALA A 153 -34.50 -40.63 -58.45
CA ALA A 153 -35.16 -40.14 -59.67
C ALA A 153 -34.32 -40.40 -60.94
N LEU A 154 -32.98 -40.27 -60.85
CA LEU A 154 -32.05 -40.59 -61.92
C LEU A 154 -31.98 -42.11 -62.19
N GLU A 155 -32.02 -42.93 -61.15
CA GLU A 155 -31.96 -44.39 -61.29
C GLU A 155 -33.28 -44.98 -61.81
N ALA A 156 -34.42 -44.39 -61.43
CA ALA A 156 -35.73 -44.67 -62.01
C ALA A 156 -35.82 -44.30 -63.51
N ALA A 157 -34.91 -43.45 -64.00
CA ALA A 157 -34.81 -43.06 -65.41
C ALA A 157 -33.91 -44.00 -66.26
N ALA A 158 -33.44 -45.14 -65.72
CA ALA A 158 -32.70 -46.16 -66.49
C ALA A 158 -33.60 -46.88 -67.54
N PRO A 159 -33.07 -47.29 -68.71
CA PRO A 159 -33.88 -47.61 -69.89
C PRO A 159 -34.53 -49.00 -69.82
N GLY A 160 -35.78 -49.04 -69.34
CA GLY A 160 -36.74 -50.10 -69.67
C GLY A 160 -37.42 -49.85 -71.02
N PRO A 161 -38.08 -50.85 -71.64
CA PRO A 161 -38.57 -50.76 -73.02
C PRO A 161 -39.46 -49.53 -73.17
N GLU A 162 -39.05 -48.63 -74.07
CA GLU A 162 -39.55 -47.26 -74.23
C GLU A 162 -41.06 -47.16 -74.01
N PRO A 163 -41.52 -46.56 -72.89
CA PRO A 163 -42.69 -45.71 -73.02
C PRO A 163 -42.26 -44.59 -73.96
N VAL A 164 -43.07 -44.27 -74.98
CA VAL A 164 -42.81 -43.10 -75.82
C VAL A 164 -43.00 -41.88 -74.92
N ILE A 165 -41.91 -41.47 -74.27
CA ILE A 165 -41.79 -40.21 -73.55
C ILE A 165 -41.85 -39.16 -74.65
N SER A 166 -42.88 -38.31 -74.62
CA SER A 166 -42.99 -37.27 -75.64
C SER A 166 -41.80 -36.31 -75.49
N GLU A 167 -41.36 -35.64 -76.56
CA GLU A 167 -40.28 -34.63 -76.48
C GLU A 167 -40.58 -33.55 -75.41
N VAL A 168 -41.87 -33.33 -75.11
CA VAL A 168 -42.36 -32.45 -74.06
C VAL A 168 -42.02 -32.98 -72.65
N ASP A 169 -42.09 -34.29 -72.41
CA ASP A 169 -41.80 -34.90 -71.12
C ASP A 169 -40.28 -34.99 -70.84
N PHE A 170 -39.46 -35.23 -71.87
CA PHE A 170 -37.99 -35.19 -71.75
C PHE A 170 -37.50 -33.75 -71.50
N ALA A 171 -38.03 -32.77 -72.23
CA ALA A 171 -37.71 -31.36 -72.00
C ALA A 171 -38.13 -30.88 -70.60
N ALA A 172 -39.26 -31.37 -70.08
CA ALA A 172 -39.72 -31.08 -68.72
C ALA A 172 -38.78 -31.67 -67.66
N LEU A 173 -38.40 -32.94 -67.78
CA LEU A 173 -37.42 -33.59 -66.89
C LEU A 173 -36.04 -32.91 -66.95
N GLU A 174 -35.62 -32.48 -68.13
CA GLU A 174 -34.34 -31.79 -68.30
C GLU A 174 -34.35 -30.39 -67.66
N ALA A 175 -35.46 -29.67 -67.75
CA ALA A 175 -35.67 -28.41 -67.05
C ALA A 175 -35.68 -28.61 -65.52
N GLU A 176 -36.32 -29.66 -65.02
CA GLU A 176 -36.37 -30.00 -63.60
C GLU A 176 -34.99 -30.40 -63.05
N ARG A 177 -34.22 -31.22 -63.79
CA ARG A 177 -32.81 -31.53 -63.47
C ARG A 177 -31.95 -30.26 -63.38
N ASN A 178 -32.10 -29.35 -64.34
CA ASN A 178 -31.33 -28.09 -64.34
C ASN A 178 -31.71 -27.18 -63.17
N ARG A 179 -33.00 -27.14 -62.82
CA ARG A 179 -33.51 -26.43 -61.65
C ARG A 179 -32.92 -26.99 -60.36
N LEU A 180 -33.04 -28.30 -60.15
CA LEU A 180 -32.53 -28.99 -58.96
C LEU A 180 -31.00 -28.85 -58.83
N LYS A 181 -30.28 -28.87 -59.95
CA LYS A 181 -28.84 -28.59 -59.96
C LYS A 181 -28.52 -27.15 -59.52
N GLY A 182 -29.30 -26.17 -59.97
CA GLY A 182 -29.17 -24.79 -59.51
C GLY A 182 -29.46 -24.64 -58.02
N GLU A 183 -30.52 -25.28 -57.53
CA GLU A 183 -30.87 -25.32 -56.10
C GLU A 183 -29.75 -25.97 -55.27
N LEU A 184 -29.16 -27.07 -55.73
CA LEU A 184 -28.00 -27.72 -55.10
C LEU A 184 -26.76 -26.81 -55.02
N GLU A 185 -26.43 -26.10 -56.11
CA GLU A 185 -25.31 -25.15 -56.14
C GLU A 185 -25.54 -23.99 -55.16
N THR A 186 -26.78 -23.47 -55.05
CA THR A 186 -27.12 -22.43 -54.08
C THR A 186 -27.05 -22.93 -52.63
N ALA A 187 -27.52 -24.15 -52.36
CA ALA A 187 -27.44 -24.74 -51.03
C ALA A 187 -25.98 -24.98 -50.61
N GLN A 188 -25.15 -25.50 -51.53
CA GLN A 188 -23.70 -25.68 -51.30
C GLN A 188 -22.99 -24.36 -51.01
N ALA A 189 -23.34 -23.28 -51.72
CA ALA A 189 -22.80 -21.95 -51.45
C ALA A 189 -23.20 -21.45 -50.05
N SER A 190 -24.43 -21.68 -49.61
CA SER A 190 -24.88 -21.32 -48.26
C SER A 190 -24.19 -22.12 -47.16
N ILE A 191 -23.99 -23.44 -47.36
CA ILE A 191 -23.26 -24.30 -46.42
C ILE A 191 -21.81 -23.81 -46.29
N THR A 192 -21.16 -23.48 -47.41
CA THR A 192 -19.79 -22.95 -47.39
C THR A 192 -19.70 -21.62 -46.64
N ALA A 193 -20.67 -20.73 -46.85
CA ALA A 193 -20.73 -19.44 -46.15
C ALA A 193 -20.96 -19.62 -44.64
N SER A 194 -21.85 -20.53 -44.25
CA SER A 194 -22.14 -20.82 -42.85
C SER A 194 -20.97 -21.52 -42.16
N ALA A 195 -20.28 -22.44 -42.84
CA ALA A 195 -19.07 -23.07 -42.32
C ALA A 195 -17.94 -22.05 -42.07
N ALA A 196 -17.82 -21.03 -42.93
CA ALA A 196 -16.89 -19.92 -42.70
C ALA A 196 -17.30 -19.07 -41.48
N GLN A 197 -18.59 -18.80 -41.29
CA GLN A 197 -19.08 -18.10 -40.09
C GLN A 197 -18.84 -18.90 -38.81
N VAL A 198 -19.05 -20.22 -38.83
CA VAL A 198 -18.75 -21.09 -37.68
C VAL A 198 -17.25 -21.07 -37.35
N ALA A 199 -16.37 -21.10 -38.35
CA ALA A 199 -14.92 -21.01 -38.14
C ALA A 199 -14.50 -19.65 -37.54
N GLU A 200 -15.12 -18.56 -37.98
CA GLU A 200 -14.88 -17.21 -37.45
C GLU A 200 -15.34 -17.09 -35.99
N VAL A 201 -16.55 -17.56 -35.67
CA VAL A 201 -17.07 -17.55 -34.29
C VAL A 201 -16.24 -18.47 -33.40
N GLN A 202 -15.80 -19.63 -33.89
CA GLN A 202 -14.92 -20.52 -33.11
C GLN A 202 -13.58 -19.85 -32.78
N ALA A 203 -12.99 -19.13 -33.73
CA ALA A 203 -11.76 -18.38 -33.48
C ALA A 203 -11.95 -17.26 -32.42
N GLN A 204 -13.10 -16.58 -32.45
CA GLN A 204 -13.45 -15.58 -31.43
C GLN A 204 -13.64 -16.21 -30.05
N VAL A 205 -14.28 -17.39 -29.97
CA VAL A 205 -14.45 -18.14 -28.71
C VAL A 205 -13.09 -18.57 -28.17
N ASP A 206 -12.19 -19.09 -29.00
CA ASP A 206 -10.85 -19.52 -28.58
C ASP A 206 -10.03 -18.33 -28.04
N ALA A 207 -10.10 -17.18 -28.72
CA ALA A 207 -9.44 -15.94 -28.27
C ALA A 207 -10.00 -15.44 -26.93
N ALA A 208 -11.33 -15.33 -26.79
CA ALA A 208 -11.97 -14.90 -25.55
C ALA A 208 -11.71 -15.87 -24.38
N THR A 209 -11.59 -17.16 -24.67
CA THR A 209 -11.25 -18.17 -23.66
C THR A 209 -9.81 -18.00 -23.17
N ALA A 210 -8.86 -17.72 -24.07
CA ALA A 210 -7.47 -17.43 -23.71
C ALA A 210 -7.35 -16.16 -22.85
N GLU A 211 -8.08 -15.09 -23.20
CA GLU A 211 -8.15 -13.87 -22.39
C GLU A 211 -8.75 -14.12 -21.00
N ALA A 212 -9.82 -14.91 -20.92
CA ALA A 212 -10.43 -15.25 -19.64
C ALA A 212 -9.50 -16.05 -18.73
N GLU A 213 -8.71 -16.99 -19.28
CA GLU A 213 -7.71 -17.73 -18.52
C GLU A 213 -6.53 -16.84 -18.08
N ALA A 214 -6.08 -15.92 -18.94
CA ALA A 214 -5.06 -14.94 -18.57
C ALA A 214 -5.53 -14.02 -17.44
N ALA A 215 -6.77 -13.52 -17.50
CA ALA A 215 -7.36 -12.68 -16.47
C ALA A 215 -7.54 -13.43 -15.13
N LYS A 216 -7.90 -14.73 -15.17
CA LYS A 216 -7.95 -15.58 -13.97
C LYS A 216 -6.56 -15.74 -13.35
N ALA A 217 -5.53 -15.96 -14.16
CA ALA A 217 -4.14 -16.09 -13.68
C ALA A 217 -3.66 -14.79 -13.03
N ALA A 218 -3.92 -13.63 -13.65
CA ALA A 218 -3.60 -12.32 -13.08
C ALA A 218 -4.33 -12.07 -11.75
N THR A 219 -5.62 -12.44 -11.67
CA THR A 219 -6.40 -12.32 -10.42
C THR A 219 -5.84 -13.22 -9.31
N ALA A 220 -5.41 -14.44 -9.64
CA ALA A 220 -4.81 -15.35 -8.68
C ALA A 220 -3.46 -14.84 -8.17
N GLN A 221 -2.65 -14.25 -9.05
CA GLN A 221 -1.40 -13.59 -8.67
C GLN A 221 -1.65 -12.41 -7.73
N MET A 222 -2.57 -11.50 -8.07
CA MET A 222 -2.93 -10.38 -7.20
C MET A 222 -3.45 -10.84 -5.83
N GLN A 223 -4.20 -11.94 -5.78
CA GLN A 223 -4.66 -12.52 -4.50
C GLN A 223 -3.52 -13.10 -3.66
N ALA A 224 -2.51 -13.72 -4.29
CA ALA A 224 -1.33 -14.21 -3.60
C ALA A 224 -0.52 -13.05 -3.01
N GLU A 225 -0.25 -12.02 -3.82
CA GLU A 225 0.47 -10.81 -3.37
C GLU A 225 -0.29 -10.08 -2.24
N ALA A 226 -1.62 -10.02 -2.30
CA ALA A 226 -2.42 -9.46 -1.21
C ALA A 226 -2.36 -10.28 0.08
N SER A 227 -2.28 -11.62 -0.02
CA SER A 227 -2.11 -12.49 1.15
C SER A 227 -0.74 -12.30 1.81
N GLU A 228 0.32 -12.22 1.01
CA GLU A 228 1.68 -11.95 1.50
C GLU A 228 1.75 -10.58 2.18
N ALA A 229 1.14 -9.55 1.60
CA ALA A 229 1.07 -8.22 2.20
C ALA A 229 0.29 -8.21 3.53
N GLN A 230 -0.78 -9.02 3.64
CA GLN A 230 -1.54 -9.16 4.90
C GLN A 230 -0.74 -9.86 6.00
N GLU A 231 0.04 -10.89 5.66
CA GLU A 231 0.93 -11.55 6.62
C GLU A 231 2.03 -10.60 7.11
N ALA A 232 2.65 -9.84 6.21
CA ALA A 232 3.65 -8.83 6.55
C ALA A 232 3.08 -7.75 7.49
N LEU A 233 1.85 -7.28 7.22
CA LEU A 233 1.17 -6.31 8.08
C LEU A 233 0.89 -6.88 9.48
N ALA A 234 0.44 -8.14 9.57
CA ALA A 234 0.20 -8.79 10.86
C ALA A 234 1.49 -8.98 11.67
N GLU A 235 2.62 -9.26 10.98
CA GLU A 235 3.93 -9.32 11.61
C GLU A 235 4.38 -7.94 12.13
N ALA A 236 4.20 -6.89 11.32
CA ALA A 236 4.53 -5.51 11.70
C ALA A 236 3.69 -5.05 12.90
N ASP A 237 2.37 -5.28 12.89
CA ASP A 237 1.48 -4.98 14.00
C ASP A 237 1.92 -5.71 15.29
N GLY A 238 2.37 -6.97 15.17
CA GLY A 238 2.93 -7.73 16.29
C GLY A 238 4.21 -7.13 16.85
N LYS A 239 5.11 -6.67 15.97
CA LYS A 239 6.35 -5.97 16.37
C LYS A 239 6.05 -4.64 17.05
N ILE A 240 5.11 -3.86 16.52
CA ILE A 240 4.69 -2.57 17.10
C ILE A 240 4.11 -2.79 18.50
N GLN A 241 3.19 -3.74 18.68
CA GLN A 241 2.63 -4.06 20.00
C GLN A 241 3.70 -4.50 21.01
N ALA A 242 4.69 -5.28 20.56
CA ALA A 242 5.81 -5.67 21.41
C ALA A 242 6.69 -4.47 21.80
N ALA A 243 6.96 -3.56 20.86
CA ALA A 243 7.71 -2.34 21.10
C ALA A 243 6.98 -1.39 22.06
N GLU A 244 5.66 -1.20 21.87
CA GLU A 244 4.82 -0.42 22.77
C GLU A 244 4.81 -0.99 24.19
N ALA A 245 4.64 -2.31 24.33
CA ALA A 245 4.68 -2.97 25.63
C ALA A 245 6.06 -2.80 26.31
N ALA A 246 7.15 -2.89 25.56
CA ALA A 246 8.49 -2.65 26.07
C ALA A 246 8.70 -1.19 26.51
N ALA A 247 8.23 -0.22 25.72
CA ALA A 247 8.29 1.20 26.06
C ALA A 247 7.47 1.52 27.32
N GLN A 248 6.24 0.98 27.43
CA GLN A 248 5.40 1.13 28.63
C GLN A 248 6.09 0.55 29.87
N ALA A 249 6.75 -0.61 29.75
CA ALA A 249 7.50 -1.20 30.84
C ALA A 249 8.69 -0.33 31.27
N GLN A 250 9.41 0.29 30.33
CA GLN A 250 10.51 1.22 30.64
C GLN A 250 9.99 2.49 31.32
N VAL A 251 8.88 3.06 30.86
CA VAL A 251 8.26 4.23 31.49
C VAL A 251 7.82 3.91 32.92
N ALA A 252 7.21 2.74 33.16
CA ALA A 252 6.82 2.31 34.50
C ALA A 252 8.04 2.14 35.42
N ALA A 253 9.13 1.56 34.91
CA ALA A 253 10.38 1.43 35.66
C ALA A 253 10.98 2.79 36.02
N ALA A 254 11.06 3.72 35.04
CA ALA A 254 11.57 5.06 35.27
C ALA A 254 10.71 5.87 36.26
N GLN A 255 9.39 5.70 36.23
CA GLN A 255 8.48 6.30 37.22
C GLN A 255 8.74 5.76 38.63
N GLN A 256 8.94 4.45 38.77
CA GLN A 256 9.27 3.83 40.05
C GLN A 256 10.63 4.32 40.58
N GLU A 257 11.64 4.43 39.73
CA GLU A 257 12.95 5.01 40.09
C GLU A 257 12.83 6.49 40.50
N ALA A 258 11.98 7.27 39.82
CA ALA A 258 11.73 8.65 40.21
C ALA A 258 11.00 8.76 41.55
N GLU A 259 10.07 7.85 41.86
CA GLU A 259 9.40 7.81 43.17
C GLU A 259 10.37 7.43 44.29
N THR A 260 11.24 6.44 44.08
CA THR A 260 12.25 6.07 45.08
C THR A 260 13.26 7.20 45.29
N ALA A 261 13.71 7.86 44.22
CA ALA A 261 14.59 9.03 44.31
C ALA A 261 13.93 10.21 45.05
N LYS A 262 12.63 10.44 44.86
CA LYS A 262 11.89 11.46 45.63
C LYS A 262 11.79 11.11 47.11
N ALA A 263 11.56 9.83 47.44
CA ALA A 263 11.49 9.38 48.81
C ALA A 263 12.83 9.56 49.54
N THR A 264 13.95 9.19 48.90
CA THR A 264 15.29 9.39 49.48
C THR A 264 15.63 10.87 49.62
N LEU A 265 15.23 11.72 48.67
CA LEU A 265 15.45 13.17 48.75
C LEU A 265 14.66 13.77 49.93
N ALA A 266 13.42 13.32 50.17
CA ALA A 266 12.62 13.73 51.33
C ALA A 266 13.25 13.29 52.67
N GLU A 267 13.82 12.08 52.74
CA GLU A 267 14.56 11.62 53.92
C GLU A 267 15.79 12.51 54.19
N VAL A 268 16.59 12.80 53.16
CA VAL A 268 17.77 13.67 53.28
C VAL A 268 17.38 15.09 53.69
N GLN A 269 16.29 15.63 53.16
CA GLN A 269 15.76 16.94 53.56
C GLN A 269 15.36 16.95 55.04
N ALA A 270 14.64 15.92 55.52
CA ALA A 270 14.24 15.82 56.92
C ALA A 270 15.46 15.69 57.87
N GLU A 271 16.48 14.93 57.47
CA GLU A 271 17.74 14.85 58.23
C GLU A 271 18.47 16.20 58.29
N LEU A 272 18.49 16.96 57.19
CA LEU A 272 19.11 18.27 57.13
C LEU A 272 18.37 19.28 58.01
N GLU A 273 17.05 19.32 57.94
CA GLU A 273 16.21 20.16 58.81
C GLU A 273 16.44 19.84 60.29
N ALA A 274 16.48 18.56 60.66
CA ALA A 274 16.77 18.14 62.03
C ALA A 274 18.18 18.58 62.49
N LYS A 275 19.20 18.46 61.63
CA LYS A 275 20.55 18.94 61.93
C LYS A 275 20.63 20.46 62.07
N LEU A 276 19.92 21.20 61.22
CA LEU A 276 19.83 22.68 61.32
C LEU A 276 19.14 23.11 62.61
N GLN A 277 18.08 22.41 63.01
CA GLN A 277 17.35 22.70 64.24
C GLN A 277 18.19 22.41 65.49
N ALA A 278 18.91 21.28 65.50
CA ALA A 278 19.86 20.96 66.56
C ALA A 278 21.02 21.98 66.63
N ALA A 279 21.51 22.46 65.49
CA ALA A 279 22.52 23.51 65.43
C ALA A 279 21.98 24.86 65.96
N ALA A 280 20.71 25.19 65.69
CA ALA A 280 20.07 26.39 66.21
C ALA A 280 19.92 26.34 67.75
N GLU A 281 19.46 25.20 68.30
CA GLU A 281 19.35 24.99 69.74
C GLU A 281 20.72 25.05 70.45
N ALA A 282 21.78 24.52 69.81
CA ALA A 282 23.15 24.62 70.32
C ALA A 282 23.69 26.07 70.36
N VAL A 283 23.26 26.91 69.41
CA VAL A 283 23.59 28.34 69.40
C VAL A 283 22.82 29.10 70.49
N GLU A 284 21.58 28.71 70.80
CA GLU A 284 20.75 29.34 71.85
C GLU A 284 21.19 28.93 73.28
N ALA A 285 21.81 27.75 73.45
CA ALA A 285 22.33 27.25 74.72
C ALA A 285 23.74 27.79 75.09
N ALA A 286 24.42 28.51 74.20
CA ALA A 286 25.73 29.09 74.45
C ALA A 286 25.62 30.40 75.27
N PRO A 287 26.49 30.63 76.28
CA PRO A 287 26.45 31.86 77.07
C PRO A 287 26.86 33.08 76.22
N ALA A 288 26.27 34.23 76.54
CA ALA A 288 26.32 35.49 75.78
C ALA A 288 27.69 35.81 75.14
N PRO A 289 27.73 36.20 73.85
CA PRO A 289 28.98 36.58 73.22
C PRO A 289 29.43 37.97 73.71
N ALA A 290 30.74 38.04 73.98
CA ALA A 290 31.49 39.29 74.15
C ALA A 290 31.44 40.14 72.84
N PRO A 291 31.87 41.41 72.87
CA PRO A 291 31.39 42.42 71.93
C PRO A 291 31.79 42.15 70.48
N VAL A 292 30.80 42.42 69.63
CA VAL A 292 30.74 42.45 68.16
C VAL A 292 32.05 42.88 67.48
N LEU A 293 32.60 41.98 66.65
CA LEU A 293 33.42 42.33 65.49
C LEU A 293 32.50 42.51 64.26
N PRO A 294 32.75 43.51 63.39
CA PRO A 294 31.77 43.94 62.41
C PRO A 294 31.81 43.16 61.07
N VAL A 295 30.61 42.84 60.56
CA VAL A 295 30.18 42.92 59.13
C VAL A 295 30.77 41.89 58.14
N GLN A 296 30.62 40.58 58.40
CA GLN A 296 30.75 39.56 57.33
C GLN A 296 29.45 38.80 57.03
N ASP A 297 28.54 38.68 58.00
CA ASP A 297 27.29 37.94 57.84
C ASP A 297 26.30 38.60 56.87
N ASP A 298 26.26 39.94 56.81
CA ASP A 298 25.35 40.65 55.89
C ASP A 298 25.77 40.44 54.42
N GLU A 299 27.05 40.37 54.10
CA GLU A 299 27.51 40.29 52.71
C GLU A 299 27.30 38.89 52.11
N THR A 300 27.44 37.82 52.91
CA THR A 300 27.18 36.44 52.46
C THR A 300 25.69 36.16 52.31
N LEU A 301 24.86 36.68 53.22
CA LEU A 301 23.40 36.59 53.12
C LEU A 301 22.86 37.41 51.94
N ILE A 302 23.37 38.62 51.70
CA ILE A 302 22.99 39.42 50.54
C ILE A 302 23.37 38.71 49.23
N LYS A 303 24.53 38.04 49.17
CA LYS A 303 24.94 37.25 47.99
C LYS A 303 24.01 36.05 47.77
N LEU A 304 23.68 35.31 48.83
CA LEU A 304 22.75 34.18 48.74
C LEU A 304 21.35 34.63 48.29
N ASP A 305 20.83 35.73 48.83
CA ASP A 305 19.54 36.30 48.41
C ASP A 305 19.55 36.75 46.94
N GLN A 306 20.66 37.35 46.47
CA GLN A 306 20.84 37.73 45.07
C GLN A 306 20.86 36.50 44.14
N GLU A 307 21.53 35.43 44.56
CA GLU A 307 21.61 34.18 43.80
C GLU A 307 20.27 33.44 43.76
N LEU A 308 19.54 33.39 44.89
CA LEU A 308 18.17 32.84 44.93
C LEU A 308 17.19 33.65 44.07
N THR A 309 17.33 34.98 44.04
CA THR A 309 16.52 35.83 43.16
C THR A 309 16.84 35.56 41.68
N THR A 310 18.11 35.34 41.36
CA THR A 310 18.57 34.97 40.01
C THR A 310 18.06 33.59 39.61
N LEU A 311 18.07 32.62 40.52
CA LEU A 311 17.53 31.27 40.31
C LEU A 311 16.02 31.28 40.06
N ARG A 312 15.26 32.11 40.80
CA ARG A 312 13.82 32.28 40.56
C ARG A 312 13.55 32.89 39.18
N ALA A 313 14.30 33.93 38.80
CA ALA A 313 14.16 34.56 37.48
C ALA A 313 14.49 33.59 36.33
N ALA A 314 15.53 32.76 36.47
CA ALA A 314 15.89 31.74 35.49
C ALA A 314 14.82 30.64 35.38
N ASN A 315 14.23 30.23 36.51
CA ASN A 315 13.10 29.29 36.52
C ASN A 315 11.84 29.88 35.88
N ASP A 316 11.52 31.15 36.13
CA ASP A 316 10.39 31.83 35.49
C ASP A 316 10.58 31.91 33.96
N GLN A 317 11.80 32.16 33.50
CA GLN A 317 12.16 32.12 32.07
C GLN A 317 12.03 30.71 31.48
N LEU A 318 12.44 29.67 32.21
CA LEU A 318 12.25 28.28 31.80
C LEU A 318 10.78 27.89 31.66
N VAL A 319 9.92 28.32 32.60
CA VAL A 319 8.47 28.08 32.53
C VAL A 319 7.85 28.79 31.32
N GLN A 320 8.25 30.04 31.06
CA GLN A 320 7.79 30.79 29.88
C GLN A 320 8.26 30.14 28.57
N SER A 321 9.52 29.71 28.49
CA SER A 321 10.07 29.04 27.32
C SER A 321 9.40 27.68 27.06
N ASN A 322 9.11 26.92 28.11
CA ASN A 322 8.35 25.67 28.00
C ASN A 322 6.90 25.91 27.56
N ALA A 323 6.27 26.99 28.03
CA ALA A 323 4.92 27.36 27.57
C ALA A 323 4.92 27.75 26.08
N ALA A 324 5.93 28.48 25.62
CA ALA A 324 6.10 28.83 24.21
C ALA A 324 6.36 27.60 23.33
N LEU A 325 7.20 26.65 23.77
CA LEU A 325 7.42 25.38 23.07
C LEU A 325 6.14 24.54 22.97
N ARG A 326 5.34 24.47 24.04
CA ARG A 326 4.06 23.75 23.99
C ARG A 326 3.07 24.41 23.04
N ALA A 327 3.04 25.74 22.96
CA ALA A 327 2.20 26.46 22.01
C ALA A 327 2.65 26.24 20.56
N ALA A 328 3.95 26.34 20.28
CA ALA A 328 4.54 26.09 18.96
C ALA A 328 4.34 24.63 18.51
N ASN A 329 4.50 23.66 19.42
CA ASN A 329 4.21 22.25 19.15
C ASN A 329 2.72 21.99 18.90
N ALA A 330 1.81 22.70 19.59
CA ALA A 330 0.38 22.60 19.33
C ALA A 330 -0.03 23.21 17.96
N GLU A 331 0.76 24.15 17.44
CA GLU A 331 0.60 24.72 16.10
C GLU A 331 1.34 23.92 15.01
N GLY A 332 2.09 22.88 15.37
CA GLY A 332 2.84 22.03 14.44
C GLY A 332 4.04 22.73 13.78
N VAL A 333 4.55 23.81 14.38
CA VAL A 333 5.69 24.57 13.85
C VAL A 333 6.88 24.38 14.80
N GLY A 334 7.78 23.47 14.46
CA GLY A 334 9.06 23.31 15.16
C GLY A 334 10.01 24.46 14.84
N ASP A 335 9.90 25.58 15.55
CA ASP A 335 10.81 26.74 15.36
C ASP A 335 12.18 26.47 16.02
N PRO A 336 13.28 26.36 15.23
CA PRO A 336 14.62 26.14 15.76
C PRO A 336 15.09 27.25 16.72
N ALA A 337 14.57 28.48 16.59
CA ALA A 337 14.92 29.58 17.47
C ALA A 337 14.35 29.39 18.89
N LEU A 338 13.15 28.81 19.02
CA LEU A 338 12.52 28.52 20.31
C LEU A 338 13.21 27.35 21.02
N ILE A 339 13.65 26.34 20.28
CA ILE A 339 14.43 25.22 20.82
C ILE A 339 15.76 25.74 21.39
N ASN A 340 16.47 26.56 20.62
CA ASN A 340 17.72 27.17 21.08
C ASN A 340 17.51 28.08 22.29
N ALA A 341 16.43 28.87 22.34
CA ALA A 341 16.08 29.70 23.48
C ALA A 341 15.77 28.88 24.74
N ALA A 342 15.08 27.74 24.59
CA ALA A 342 14.79 26.84 25.69
C ALA A 342 16.04 26.16 26.25
N LEU A 343 16.92 25.69 25.35
CA LEU A 343 18.21 25.11 25.74
C LEU A 343 19.08 26.15 26.45
N GLU A 344 19.09 27.39 25.98
CA GLU A 344 19.81 28.48 26.62
C GLU A 344 19.24 28.79 28.02
N ALA A 345 17.92 28.83 28.18
CA ALA A 345 17.26 29.01 29.47
C ALA A 345 17.57 27.85 30.45
N GLU A 346 17.67 26.61 29.95
CA GLU A 346 18.05 25.45 30.76
C GLU A 346 19.50 25.53 31.24
N VAL A 347 20.41 25.91 30.35
CA VAL A 347 21.81 26.14 30.70
C VAL A 347 21.95 27.30 31.71
N GLN A 348 21.15 28.37 31.57
CA GLN A 348 21.12 29.47 32.53
C GLN A 348 20.55 29.03 33.90
N GLY A 349 19.49 28.21 33.91
CA GLY A 349 18.94 27.62 35.12
C GLY A 349 19.93 26.71 35.85
N LEU A 350 20.60 25.81 35.14
CA LEU A 350 21.64 24.93 35.69
C LEU A 350 22.83 25.71 36.24
N ARG A 351 23.23 26.80 35.58
CA ARG A 351 24.29 27.68 36.09
C ARG A 351 23.86 28.43 37.35
N ALA A 352 22.62 28.91 37.42
CA ALA A 352 22.08 29.58 38.60
C ALA A 352 21.93 28.62 39.79
N ALA A 353 21.52 27.38 39.55
CA ALA A 353 21.45 26.34 40.58
C ALA A 353 22.85 26.03 41.13
N ASN A 354 23.83 25.76 40.25
CA ASN A 354 25.21 25.53 40.67
C ASN A 354 25.85 26.74 41.38
N ALA A 355 25.47 27.96 41.02
CA ALA A 355 25.91 29.15 41.73
C ALA A 355 25.37 29.17 43.16
N THR A 356 24.06 28.97 43.30
CA THR A 356 23.37 28.89 44.60
C THR A 356 23.98 27.82 45.48
N ASP A 357 24.18 26.60 44.96
CA ASP A 357 24.81 25.49 45.70
C ASP A 357 26.22 25.86 46.19
N ARG A 358 26.99 26.61 45.39
CA ARG A 358 28.33 27.07 45.76
C ARG A 358 28.28 28.18 46.82
N ALA A 359 27.32 29.10 46.75
CA ALA A 359 27.14 30.12 47.78
C ALA A 359 26.65 29.54 49.10
N GLU A 360 25.74 28.57 49.06
CA GLU A 360 25.31 27.81 50.24
C GLU A 360 26.50 27.09 50.88
N MET A 361 27.29 26.37 50.08
CA MET A 361 28.49 25.68 50.56
C MET A 361 29.53 26.66 51.13
N SER A 362 29.71 27.82 50.50
CA SER A 362 30.62 28.87 50.99
C SER A 362 30.11 29.49 52.30
N ALA A 363 28.81 29.71 52.44
CA ALA A 363 28.19 30.21 53.67
C ALA A 363 28.30 29.19 54.81
N VAL A 364 28.13 27.90 54.52
CA VAL A 364 28.33 26.81 55.48
C VAL A 364 29.80 26.75 55.92
N ILE A 365 30.77 26.79 54.99
CA ILE A 365 32.20 26.81 55.32
C ILE A 365 32.54 28.01 56.21
N ALA A 366 32.08 29.21 55.84
CA ALA A 366 32.32 30.43 56.62
C ALA A 366 31.76 30.33 58.05
N ARG A 367 30.66 29.60 58.26
CA ARG A 367 30.05 29.38 59.58
C ARG A 367 30.74 28.27 60.39
N LEU A 368 31.32 27.26 59.72
CA LEU A 368 32.05 26.16 60.35
C LEU A 368 33.49 26.54 60.72
N GLU A 369 34.13 27.43 59.96
CA GLU A 369 35.52 27.87 60.18
C GLU A 369 35.79 28.43 61.60
N PRO A 370 34.96 29.33 62.18
CA PRO A 370 35.16 29.79 63.56
C PRO A 370 34.89 28.70 64.61
N LEU A 371 34.01 27.73 64.32
CA LEU A 371 33.73 26.61 65.24
C LEU A 371 34.91 25.63 65.30
N LEU A 372 35.56 25.38 64.16
CA LEU A 372 36.77 24.57 64.07
C LEU A 372 37.97 25.26 64.73
N ALA A 373 38.14 26.57 64.53
CA ALA A 373 39.20 27.34 65.19
C ALA A 373 39.05 27.37 66.72
N ASN A 374 37.82 27.40 67.24
CA ASN A 374 37.57 27.32 68.69
C ASN A 374 37.79 25.91 69.25
N ALA A 375 37.54 24.85 68.48
CA ALA A 375 37.76 23.47 68.89
C ALA A 375 39.25 23.16 69.18
N ASP A 376 40.17 23.75 68.41
CA ASP A 376 41.62 23.64 68.64
C ASP A 376 42.11 24.37 69.91
N THR A 377 41.27 25.26 70.49
CA THR A 377 41.61 26.04 71.69
C THR A 377 41.00 25.53 73.00
N LEU A 378 40.24 24.43 72.98
CA LEU A 378 39.69 23.82 74.19
C LEU A 378 40.81 23.18 75.05
N PRO A 379 40.94 23.56 76.34
CA PRO A 379 41.92 22.92 77.22
C PRO A 379 41.53 21.46 77.46
N ALA A 380 42.48 20.54 77.28
CA ALA A 380 42.31 19.13 77.58
C ALA A 380 42.02 18.94 79.09
N THR A 381 40.76 18.80 79.48
CA THR A 381 40.40 18.43 80.85
C THR A 381 39.17 17.53 80.84
N ASP A 382 39.34 16.38 81.49
CA ASP A 382 38.36 15.36 81.88
C ASP A 382 37.62 14.56 80.79
N LEU A 383 38.38 13.65 80.16
CA LEU A 383 37.81 12.36 79.73
C LEU A 383 37.69 11.45 80.97
N PRO A 384 36.50 10.90 81.28
CA PRO A 384 36.32 10.01 82.42
C PRO A 384 37.11 8.72 82.21
N GLN A 385 37.99 8.40 83.16
CA GLN A 385 38.70 7.12 83.20
C GLN A 385 37.66 6.02 83.46
N VAL A 386 37.44 5.17 82.46
CA VAL A 386 36.65 3.94 82.62
C VAL A 386 37.51 2.98 83.44
N GLU A 387 37.15 2.77 84.70
CA GLU A 387 37.70 1.70 85.53
C GLU A 387 37.29 0.35 84.92
N GLU A 388 38.28 -0.48 84.59
CA GLU A 388 38.11 -1.88 84.21
C GLU A 388 37.76 -2.71 85.45
N GLU A 389 36.60 -3.39 85.44
CA GLU A 389 36.39 -4.72 86.05
C GLU A 389 35.46 -5.58 85.18
#